data_AF-A0A661W9I7-F1
#
_entry.id   AF-A0A661W9I7-F1
#
_cell.length_a   1.000
_cell.length_b   1.000
_cell.length_c   1.000
_cell.angle_alpha   90.00
_cell.angle_beta   90.00
_cell.angle_gamma   90.00
#
_symmetry.space_group_name_H-M   'P 1'
#
loop_
_entity.id
_entity.type
_entity.pdbx_description
1 polymer ?
#
loop_
_entity_poly.entity_id
_entity_poly.type
_entity_poly.pdbx_seq_one_letter_code
_entity_poly.pdbx_strand_id
1 'polypeptide(L)' 'MTVLVGILASGIRLATPYLYASIGETFGQRSGVLNLGVDGQMLLGAFTAFYVA' A
#
# COMPACT_ATOMS: atom_id res chain seq x y z
N MET A 1 -8.83 -22.37 -0.69
CA MET A 1 -9.46 -21.35 -1.55
C MET A 1 -10.03 -20.17 -0.75
N THR A 2 -10.71 -20.43 0.37
CA THR A 2 -11.30 -19.40 1.26
C THR A 2 -10.32 -18.32 1.74
N VAL A 3 -9.08 -18.68 2.07
CA VAL A 3 -8.05 -17.72 2.52
C VAL A 3 -7.71 -16.69 1.43
N LEU A 4 -7.42 -17.15 0.21
CA LEU A 4 -7.08 -16.27 -0.92
C LEU A 4 -8.22 -15.31 -1.26
N VAL A 5 -9.46 -15.82 -1.29
CA VAL A 5 -10.66 -14.99 -1.51
C VAL A 5 -10.82 -13.96 -0.38
N GLY A 6 -10.56 -14.35 0.87
CA GLY A 6 -10.58 -13.44 2.02
C GLY A 6 -9.53 -12.32 1.91
N ILE A 7 -8.30 -12.66 1.50
CA ILE A 7 -7.22 -11.67 1.27
C ILE A 7 -7.64 -10.68 0.19
N LEU A 8 -8.11 -11.15 -0.97
CA LEU A 8 -8.54 -10.26 -2.06
C LEU A 8 -9.71 -9.36 -1.65
N ALA A 9 -10.70 -9.91 -0.94
CA ALA A 9 -11.84 -9.14 -0.44
C ALA A 9 -11.41 -8.07 0.60
N SER A 10 -10.44 -8.39 1.45
CA SER A 10 -9.86 -7.42 2.40
C SER A 10 -9.06 -6.33 1.70
N GLY A 11 -8.30 -6.68 0.66
CA GLY A 11 -7.54 -5.72 -0.15
C GLY A 11 -8.42 -4.65 -0.77
N ILE A 12 -9.59 -5.04 -1.32
CA ILE A 12 -10.57 -4.08 -1.86
C ILE A 12 -11.12 -3.16 -0.76
N ARG A 13 -11.48 -3.71 0.41
CA ARG A 13 -12.01 -2.91 1.53
C ARG A 13 -10.99 -1.94 2.10
N LEU A 14 -9.72 -2.33 2.13
CA LEU A 14 -8.63 -1.51 2.67
C LEU A 14 -8.05 -0.53 1.64
N ALA A 15 -8.42 -0.62 0.36
CA ALA A 15 -7.93 0.28 -0.68
C ALA A 15 -8.17 1.77 -0.33
N THR A 16 -9.36 2.10 0.19
CA THR A 16 -9.69 3.48 0.57
C THR A 16 -8.81 4.03 1.71
N PRO A 17 -8.65 3.37 2.88
CA PRO A 17 -7.74 3.87 3.90
C PRO A 17 -6.27 3.89 3.43
N TYR A 18 -5.84 2.96 2.57
CA TYR A 18 -4.48 3.00 2.00
C TYR A 18 -4.27 4.22 1.08
N LEU A 19 -5.30 4.66 0.33
CA LEU A 19 -5.24 5.91 -0.44
C LEU A 19 -5.08 7.14 0.45
N TYR A 20 -5.78 7.19 1.59
CA TYR A 20 -5.58 8.29 2.53
C TYR A 20 -4.19 8.25 3.18
N ALA A 21 -3.67 7.06 3.46
CA ALA A 21 -2.30 6.89 3.97
C ALA A 21 -1.26 7.40 2.96
N SER A 22 -1.38 7.08 1.67
CA SER A 22 -0.43 7.55 0.65
C SER A 22 -0.47 9.07 0.44
N ILE A 23 -1.66 9.68 0.52
CA ILE A 23 -1.80 11.15 0.52
C ILE A 23 -1.07 11.75 1.72
N GLY A 24 -1.28 11.22 2.92
CA GLY A 24 -0.60 11.68 4.14
C GLY A 24 0.93 11.54 4.05
N GLU A 25 1.40 10.43 3.49
CA GLU A 25 2.82 10.16 3.27
C GLU A 25 3.45 11.20 2.32
N THR A 26 2.75 11.59 1.25
CA THR A 26 3.18 12.68 0.35
C THR A 26 3.38 14.02 1.08
N PHE A 27 2.54 14.34 2.08
CA PHE A 27 2.74 15.53 2.92
C PHE A 27 3.91 15.34 3.89
N GLY A 28 4.06 14.15 4.48
CA GLY A 28 5.20 13.77 5.32
C GLY A 28 6.54 13.98 4.61
N GLN A 29 6.68 13.41 3.42
CA GLN A 29 7.86 13.56 2.56
C GLN A 29 8.19 15.03 2.30
N ARG A 30 7.18 15.84 1.94
CA ARG A 30 7.37 17.29 1.72
C ARG A 30 7.76 18.06 2.98
N SER A 31 7.38 17.58 4.16
CA SER A 31 7.79 18.16 5.45
C SER A 31 9.17 17.69 5.92
N GLY A 32 9.82 16.77 5.20
CA GLY A 32 11.09 16.16 5.60
C GLY A 32 10.95 15.01 6.59
N VAL A 33 9.73 14.54 6.87
CA VAL A 33 9.44 13.40 7.74
C VAL A 33 9.06 12.20 6.89
N LEU A 34 9.99 11.27 6.73
CA LEU A 34 9.83 10.09 5.89
C LEU A 34 9.28 8.90 6.69
N ASN A 35 8.29 8.20 6.14
CA ASN A 35 7.79 6.95 6.71
C ASN A 35 8.28 5.76 5.87
N LEU A 36 9.48 5.29 6.18
CA LEU A 36 10.11 4.15 5.48
C LEU A 36 9.28 2.86 5.53
N GLY A 37 8.41 2.70 6.54
CA GLY A 37 7.51 1.56 6.61
C GLY A 37 6.47 1.58 5.49
N VAL A 38 5.79 2.72 5.31
CA VAL A 38 4.75 2.88 4.29
C VAL A 38 5.36 2.84 2.89
N ASP A 39 6.45 3.57 2.66
CA ASP A 39 7.18 3.54 1.40
C ASP A 39 7.62 2.11 1.04
N GLY A 40 8.17 1.36 2.00
CA GLY A 40 8.57 -0.02 1.79
C GLY A 40 7.42 -0.94 1.39
N GLN A 41 6.25 -0.82 2.04
CA GLN A 41 5.06 -1.62 1.67
C GLN A 41 4.54 -1.29 0.28
N MET A 42 4.51 0.00 -0.09
CA MET A 42 4.06 0.44 -1.41
C MET A 42 5.02 -0.03 -2.51
N LEU A 43 6.34 0.09 -2.28
CA LEU A 43 7.36 -0.35 -3.24
C LEU A 43 7.34 -1.86 -3.44
N LEU A 44 7.22 -2.63 -2.36
CA LEU A 44 7.11 -4.09 -2.43
C LEU A 44 5.85 -4.51 -3.21
N GLY A 45 4.72 -3.86 -2.96
CA GLY A 45 3.48 -4.12 -3.69
C GLY A 45 3.60 -3.80 -5.18
N ALA A 46 4.15 -2.65 -5.53
CA ALA A 46 4.38 -2.24 -6.92
C ALA A 46 5.35 -3.18 -7.65
N PHE A 47 6.48 -3.53 -7.00
CA PHE A 47 7.44 -4.47 -7.54
C PHE A 47 6.82 -5.86 -7.75
N THR A 48 6.08 -6.39 -6.77
CA THR A 48 5.44 -7.71 -6.88
C THR A 48 4.40 -7.72 -8.01
N ALA A 49 3.62 -6.66 -8.15
CA ALA A 49 2.65 -6.53 -9.24
C ALA A 49 3.33 -6.50 -10.61
N PHE A 50 4.43 -5.76 -10.76
CA PHE A 50 5.22 -5.72 -11.99
C PHE A 50 5.90 -7.05 -12.29
N TYR A 51 6.44 -7.74 -11.27
CA TYR A 51 7.16 -9.00 -11.43
C TYR A 51 6.26 -10.16 -11.84
N VAL A 52 5.01 -10.18 -11.37
CA VAL A 52 4.04 -11.26 -11.65
C VAL A 52 3.28 -11.03 -12.97
N ALA A 53 3.14 -9.78 -13.41
CA ALA A 53 2.49 -9.40 -14.66
C ALA A 53 3.31 -9.83 -15.89
#